data_AF-A0A537GVR3-F1
#
_entry.id   AF-A0A537GVR3-F1
#
_cell.length_a   1.000
_cell.length_b   1.000
_cell.length_c   1.000
_cell.angle_alpha   90.00
_cell.angle_beta   90.00
_cell.angle_gamma   90.00
#
_symmetry.space_group_name_H-M   'P 1'
#
loop_
_entity.id
_entity.type
_entity.pdbx_description
1 polymer ?
#
loop_
_entity_poly.entity_id
_entity_poly.type
_entity_poly.pdbx_seq_one_letter_code
_entity_poly.pdbx_strand_id
1 'polypeptide(L)'
;MNPTVEVSTPLPVYIVGLDDNDVESSLAKSKFRRSIESLSHVYPELGEARATVRAFSKGKERKHFEVHVMIRLPKHQVEFREEGWSIEEVFENIGLKIKRLMTKPRGSASRRRLPARAERAVARF
;
A
#
# COMPACT_ATOMS: atom_id res chain seq x y z
N MET A 1 -32.94 26.52 0.79
CA MET A 1 -32.23 25.22 0.70
C MET A 1 -30.90 25.51 0.04
N ASN A 2 -29.80 25.49 0.82
CA ASN A 2 -28.47 25.67 0.25
C ASN A 2 -28.06 24.33 -0.37
N PRO A 3 -27.56 24.29 -1.62
CA PRO A 3 -27.01 23.05 -2.16
C PRO A 3 -25.76 22.72 -1.34
N THR A 4 -25.78 21.57 -0.66
CA THR A 4 -24.57 20.97 -0.11
C THR A 4 -23.71 20.58 -1.30
N VAL A 5 -22.82 21.48 -1.71
CA VAL A 5 -21.71 21.13 -2.58
C VAL A 5 -20.86 20.17 -1.76
N GLU A 6 -21.01 18.87 -2.01
CA GLU A 6 -20.06 17.88 -1.52
C GLU A 6 -18.70 18.24 -2.12
N VAL A 7 -17.91 18.99 -1.35
CA VAL A 7 -16.53 19.30 -1.69
C VAL A 7 -15.82 17.95 -1.71
N SER A 8 -15.64 17.40 -2.91
CA SER A 8 -14.76 16.28 -3.18
C SER A 8 -13.35 16.70 -2.81
N THR A 9 -13.01 16.60 -1.53
CA THR A 9 -11.63 16.77 -1.09
C THR A 9 -10.83 15.66 -1.78
N PRO A 10 -9.75 16.00 -2.52
CA PRO A 10 -8.95 14.98 -3.18
C PRO A 10 -8.45 14.02 -2.12
N LEU A 11 -8.70 12.73 -2.34
CA LEU A 11 -8.26 11.65 -1.47
C LEU A 11 -6.78 11.83 -1.11
N PRO A 12 -6.43 11.94 0.19
CA PRO A 12 -5.05 12.08 0.61
C PRO A 12 -4.21 10.85 0.24
N VAL A 13 -3.24 11.05 -0.66
CA VAL A 13 -2.27 10.02 -1.08
C VAL A 13 -0.85 10.51 -0.81
N TYR A 14 -0.19 9.85 0.14
CA TYR A 14 1.17 10.18 0.57
C TYR A 14 2.16 9.13 0.10
N ILE A 15 3.27 9.57 -0.51
CA ILE A 15 4.37 8.70 -0.91
C ILE A 15 5.65 9.33 -0.37
N VAL A 16 6.32 8.65 0.55
CA VAL A 16 7.46 9.18 1.31
C VAL A 16 8.68 8.29 1.08
N GLY A 17 9.86 8.87 0.93
CA GLY A 17 11.13 8.13 0.81
C GLY A 17 11.57 7.80 -0.62
N LEU A 18 10.96 8.44 -1.63
CA LEU A 18 11.42 8.41 -3.02
C LEU A 18 12.14 9.72 -3.38
N ASP A 19 13.12 9.65 -4.27
CA ASP A 19 13.74 10.83 -4.86
C ASP A 19 12.75 11.49 -5.84
N ASP A 20 12.62 12.82 -5.81
CA ASP A 20 11.75 13.56 -6.71
C ASP A 20 12.38 13.78 -8.09
N ASN A 21 13.70 13.68 -8.21
CA ASN A 21 14.42 13.88 -9.48
C ASN A 21 14.56 12.59 -10.30
N ASP A 22 14.17 11.46 -9.72
CA ASP A 22 14.26 10.15 -10.36
C ASP A 22 13.01 9.83 -11.20
N VAL A 23 13.25 9.40 -12.44
CA VAL A 23 12.20 9.06 -13.41
C VAL A 23 11.41 7.84 -12.93
N GLU A 24 12.08 6.82 -12.40
CA GLU A 24 11.42 5.62 -11.90
C GLU A 24 10.52 5.95 -10.71
N SER A 25 11.02 6.78 -9.79
CA SER A 25 10.26 7.30 -8.66
C SER A 25 9.01 8.07 -9.08
N SER A 26 9.09 8.89 -10.14
CA SER A 26 7.94 9.63 -10.68
C SER A 26 6.88 8.69 -11.28
N LEU A 27 7.31 7.67 -12.03
CA LEU A 27 6.43 6.65 -12.59
C LEU A 27 5.75 5.82 -11.49
N ALA A 28 6.51 5.39 -10.48
CA ALA A 28 6.00 4.68 -9.31
C ALA A 28 4.92 5.48 -8.57
N LYS A 29 5.17 6.79 -8.35
CA LYS A 29 4.19 7.71 -7.73
C LYS A 29 2.89 7.77 -8.52
N SER A 30 2.98 7.88 -9.85
CA SER A 30 1.82 7.90 -10.75
C SER A 30 1.03 6.59 -10.74
N LYS A 31 1.72 5.43 -10.84
CA LYS A 31 1.10 4.10 -10.78
C LYS A 31 0.35 3.87 -9.45
N PHE A 32 0.94 4.28 -8.33
CA PHE A 32 0.30 4.16 -7.03
C PHE A 32 -0.95 5.02 -6.93
N ARG A 33 -0.86 6.31 -7.29
CA ARG A 33 -2.02 7.24 -7.29
C ARG A 33 -3.18 6.68 -8.12
N ARG A 34 -2.92 6.21 -9.33
CA ARG A 34 -3.94 5.59 -10.20
C ARG A 34 -4.58 4.34 -9.59
N SER A 35 -3.77 3.50 -8.92
CA SER A 35 -4.29 2.30 -8.25
C SER A 35 -5.20 2.66 -7.08
N ILE A 36 -4.84 3.71 -6.34
CA ILE A 36 -5.64 4.21 -5.21
C ILE A 36 -6.91 4.92 -5.69
N GLU A 37 -6.86 5.68 -6.77
CA GLU A 37 -8.03 6.28 -7.44
C GLU A 37 -9.00 5.20 -7.96
N SER A 38 -8.45 4.11 -8.52
CA SER A 38 -9.27 2.96 -8.90
C SER A 38 -9.94 2.32 -7.67
N LEU A 39 -9.24 2.26 -6.54
CA LEU A 39 -9.77 1.74 -5.29
C LEU A 39 -10.87 2.65 -4.70
N SER A 40 -10.75 3.97 -4.83
CA SER A 40 -11.78 4.91 -4.33
C SER A 40 -13.09 4.80 -5.09
N HIS A 41 -13.09 4.38 -6.36
CA HIS A 41 -14.33 4.03 -7.07
C HIS A 41 -15.05 2.83 -6.45
N VAL A 42 -14.30 1.89 -5.84
CA VAL A 42 -14.87 0.72 -5.16
C VAL A 42 -15.21 1.03 -3.69
N TYR A 43 -14.48 1.95 -3.06
CA TYR A 43 -14.69 2.39 -1.68
C TYR A 43 -14.78 3.93 -1.65
N PRO A 44 -15.97 4.53 -1.88
CA PRO A 44 -16.11 5.99 -1.97
C PRO A 44 -15.69 6.74 -0.70
N GLU A 45 -15.85 6.12 0.47
CA GLU A 45 -15.45 6.66 1.78
C GLU A 45 -13.98 6.33 2.14
N LEU A 46 -13.14 6.05 1.15
CA LEU A 46 -11.70 5.81 1.35
C LEU A 46 -11.07 7.02 2.04
N GLY A 47 -10.41 6.79 3.17
CA GLY A 47 -9.91 7.86 4.03
C GLY A 47 -8.56 8.41 3.57
N GLU A 48 -7.52 7.58 3.60
CA GLU A 48 -6.16 7.96 3.21
C GLU A 48 -5.38 6.74 2.70
N ALA A 49 -4.37 7.00 1.87
CA ALA A 49 -3.40 5.99 1.46
C ALA A 49 -1.98 6.53 1.64
N ARG A 50 -1.10 5.72 2.23
CA ARG A 50 0.30 6.05 2.47
C ARG A 50 1.21 4.93 1.99
N ALA A 51 2.20 5.26 1.18
CA ALA A 51 3.34 4.41 0.86
C ALA A 51 4.61 5.00 1.49
N THR A 52 5.29 4.22 2.33
CA THR A 52 6.57 4.61 2.94
C THR A 52 7.66 3.72 2.37
N VAL A 53 8.58 4.32 1.63
CA VAL A 53 9.69 3.64 0.95
C VAL A 53 10.94 3.71 1.80
N ARG A 54 11.61 2.58 1.95
CA ARG A 54 12.94 2.45 2.56
C ARG A 54 13.86 1.82 1.54
N ALA A 55 14.96 2.51 1.23
CA ALA A 55 16.00 1.99 0.36
C ALA A 55 17.19 1.53 1.22
N PHE A 56 17.63 0.31 1.00
CA PHE A 56 18.81 -0.29 1.63
C PHE A 56 19.89 -0.46 0.56
N SER A 57 21.01 0.23 0.69
CA SER A 57 22.19 -0.01 -0.16
C SER A 57 23.15 -0.95 0.55
N LYS A 58 23.42 -2.13 -0.01
CA LYS A 58 24.51 -3.00 0.48
C LYS A 58 25.74 -2.80 -0.41
N GLY A 59 26.65 -1.93 0.01
CA GLY A 59 27.89 -1.64 -0.73
C GLY A 59 27.67 -0.77 -1.98
N LYS A 60 28.40 -1.05 -3.07
CA LYS A 60 28.52 -0.15 -4.23
C LYS A 60 27.40 -0.20 -5.27
N GLU A 61 26.55 -1.23 -5.36
CA GLU A 61 25.74 -1.39 -6.59
C GLU A 61 24.27 -1.81 -6.46
N ARG A 62 23.83 -2.49 -5.40
CA ARG A 62 22.42 -2.94 -5.32
C ARG A 62 21.64 -2.26 -4.20
N LYS A 63 20.60 -1.53 -4.60
CA LYS A 63 19.56 -1.00 -3.72
C LYS A 63 18.46 -2.06 -3.60
N HIS A 64 18.13 -2.43 -2.38
CA HIS A 64 16.95 -3.20 -2.06
C HIS A 64 15.90 -2.24 -1.51
N PHE A 65 14.68 -2.29 -2.03
CA PHE A 65 13.59 -1.43 -1.61
C PHE A 65 12.61 -2.23 -0.77
N GLU A 66 12.19 -1.65 0.35
CA GLU A 66 11.05 -2.12 1.13
C GLU A 66 10.01 -1.00 1.17
N VAL A 67 8.78 -1.30 0.79
CA VAL A 67 7.68 -0.35 0.77
C VAL A 67 6.57 -0.84 1.70
N HIS A 68 6.28 -0.03 2.70
CA HIS A 68 5.13 -0.25 3.58
C HIS A 68 3.94 0.57 3.08
N VAL A 69 2.84 -0.12 2.78
CA VAL A 69 1.59 0.50 2.32
C VAL A 69 0.55 0.39 3.42
N MET A 70 -0.08 1.51 3.75
CA MET A 70 -1.20 1.62 4.66
C MET A 70 -2.35 2.31 3.92
N ILE A 71 -3.54 1.70 3.97
CA ILE A 71 -4.76 2.22 3.35
C ILE A 71 -5.87 2.20 4.40
N ARG A 72 -6.44 3.38 4.67
CA ARG A 72 -7.57 3.55 5.59
C ARG A 72 -8.88 3.40 4.81
N LEU A 73 -9.49 2.22 4.94
CA LEU A 73 -10.83 1.94 4.41
C LEU A 73 -11.89 2.40 5.44
N PRO A 74 -13.18 2.49 5.05
CA PRO A 74 -14.22 3.07 5.92
C PRO A 74 -14.40 2.32 7.24
N LYS A 75 -14.22 1.00 7.24
CA LYS A 75 -14.46 0.13 8.41
C LYS A 75 -13.19 -0.40 9.06
N HIS A 76 -12.06 -0.36 8.37
CA HIS A 76 -10.81 -0.98 8.83
C HIS A 76 -9.60 -0.42 8.08
N GLN A 77 -8.42 -0.76 8.55
CA GLN A 77 -7.16 -0.43 7.90
C GLN A 77 -6.57 -1.68 7.26
N VAL A 78 -5.99 -1.51 6.07
CA VAL A 78 -5.22 -2.56 5.41
C VAL A 78 -3.76 -2.14 5.35
N GLU A 79 -2.89 -3.03 5.82
CA GLU A 79 -1.45 -2.86 5.78
C GLU A 79 -0.78 -4.04 5.11
N PHE A 80 0.20 -3.74 4.26
CA PHE A 80 1.08 -4.74 3.68
C PHE A 80 2.44 -4.14 3.34
N ARG A 81 3.42 -5.05 3.23
CA ARG A 81 4.76 -4.73 2.75
C ARG A 81 4.98 -5.41 1.41
N GLU A 82 5.82 -4.78 0.61
CA GLU A 82 6.40 -5.32 -0.61
C GLU A 82 7.86 -4.93 -0.67
N GLU A 83 8.70 -5.82 -1.19
CA GLU A 83 10.14 -5.62 -1.29
C GLU A 83 10.66 -6.13 -2.63
N GLY A 84 11.80 -5.58 -3.07
CA GLY A 84 12.36 -5.92 -4.38
C GLY A 84 13.61 -5.13 -4.70
N TRP A 85 14.21 -5.47 -5.85
CA TRP A 85 15.48 -4.88 -6.29
C TRP A 85 15.30 -3.64 -7.16
N SER A 86 14.09 -3.40 -7.69
CA SER A 86 13.73 -2.16 -8.38
C SER A 86 12.46 -1.56 -7.79
N ILE A 87 12.37 -0.23 -7.82
CA ILE A 87 11.18 0.45 -7.33
C ILE A 87 9.96 0.18 -8.23
N GLU A 88 10.20 -0.01 -9.53
CA GLU A 88 9.14 -0.35 -10.47
C GLU A 88 8.49 -1.70 -10.14
N GLU A 89 9.29 -2.75 -9.90
CA GLU A 89 8.79 -4.08 -9.57
C GLU A 89 7.93 -4.04 -8.31
N VAL A 90 8.44 -3.38 -7.27
CA VAL A 90 7.75 -3.23 -5.99
C VAL A 90 6.40 -2.53 -6.18
N PHE A 91 6.36 -1.43 -6.94
CA PHE A 91 5.11 -0.70 -7.17
C PHE A 91 4.12 -1.42 -8.09
N GLU A 92 4.60 -2.24 -9.03
CA GLU A 92 3.75 -3.12 -9.83
C GLU A 92 3.06 -4.16 -8.93
N ASN A 93 3.82 -4.82 -8.05
CA ASN A 93 3.30 -5.79 -7.09
C ASN A 93 2.32 -5.15 -6.10
N ILE A 94 2.59 -3.93 -5.63
CA ILE A 94 1.66 -3.13 -4.82
C ILE A 94 0.33 -2.90 -5.58
N GLY A 95 0.41 -2.51 -6.86
CA GLY A 95 -0.77 -2.31 -7.71
C GLY A 95 -1.62 -3.59 -7.83
N LEU A 96 -0.97 -4.74 -8.00
CA LEU A 96 -1.64 -6.05 -8.01
C LEU A 96 -2.33 -6.37 -6.68
N LYS A 97 -1.70 -6.05 -5.54
CA LYS A 97 -2.32 -6.22 -4.21
C LYS A 97 -3.52 -5.30 -4.01
N ILE A 98 -3.45 -4.05 -4.45
CA ILE A 98 -4.59 -3.12 -4.42
C ILE A 98 -5.74 -3.66 -5.28
N LYS A 99 -5.45 -4.17 -6.49
CA LYS A 99 -6.45 -4.81 -7.34
C LYS A 99 -7.15 -5.98 -6.65
N ARG A 100 -6.43 -6.80 -5.87
CA ARG A 100 -7.02 -7.89 -5.09
C ARG A 100 -7.95 -7.39 -3.96
N LEU A 101 -7.75 -6.18 -3.44
CA LEU A 101 -8.68 -5.58 -2.46
C LEU A 101 -10.01 -5.17 -3.10
N MET A 102 -10.02 -4.88 -4.40
CA MET A 102 -11.25 -4.56 -5.16
C MET A 102 -12.09 -5.81 -5.44
N THR A 103 -11.47 -6.97 -5.60
CA THR A 103 -12.15 -8.22 -5.97
C THR A 103 -12.57 -9.08 -4.77
N LYS A 104 -12.13 -8.74 -3.55
CA LYS A 104 -12.50 -9.50 -2.35
C LYS A 104 -13.95 -9.18 -1.93
N PRO A 105 -14.81 -10.18 -1.67
CA PRO A 105 -16.19 -9.94 -1.25
C PRO A 105 -16.25 -9.09 0.03
N ARG A 106 -17.05 -8.02 0.01
CA ARG A 106 -17.33 -7.11 1.14
C ARG A 106 -18.06 -7.87 2.26
N GLY A 107 -17.33 -8.63 3.07
CA GLY A 107 -17.93 -9.51 4.09
C GLY A 107 -17.19 -10.83 4.30
N SER A 108 -16.19 -11.14 3.47
CA SER A 108 -15.23 -12.20 3.79
C SER A 108 -14.39 -11.71 4.96
N ALA A 109 -14.85 -11.98 6.18
CA ALA A 109 -14.05 -11.94 7.38
C ALA A 109 -12.76 -12.68 7.05
N SER A 110 -11.69 -11.91 6.83
CA SER A 110 -10.38 -12.47 6.58
C SER A 110 -10.13 -13.34 7.80
N ARG A 111 -10.17 -14.67 7.61
CA ARG A 111 -9.77 -15.65 8.62
C ARG A 111 -8.57 -15.04 9.31
N ARG A 112 -8.75 -14.71 10.59
CA ARG A 112 -7.72 -14.13 11.46
C ARG A 112 -6.42 -14.77 11.01
N ARG A 113 -5.44 -13.95 10.61
CA ARG A 113 -4.08 -14.44 10.39
C ARG A 113 -3.76 -15.19 11.67
N LEU A 114 -3.82 -16.53 11.66
CA LEU A 114 -3.24 -17.29 12.75
C LEU A 114 -1.79 -16.82 12.74
N PRO A 115 -1.26 -16.35 13.88
CA PRO A 115 0.14 -16.00 13.94
C PRO A 115 0.94 -17.16 13.37
N ALA A 116 1.87 -16.83 12.47
CA ALA A 116 2.81 -17.80 11.93
C ALA A 116 3.35 -18.61 13.12
N ARG A 117 3.39 -19.93 12.94
CA ARG A 117 3.77 -20.96 13.89
C ARG A 117 5.22 -20.75 14.39
N ALA A 118 5.45 -19.69 15.15
CA ALA A 118 6.71 -19.28 15.73
C ALA A 118 6.54 -19.20 17.26
N GLU A 119 6.05 -20.29 17.84
CA GLU A 119 6.18 -20.56 19.27
C GLU A 119 6.01 -22.07 19.52
N ARG A 120 6.93 -22.86 18.98
CA ARG A 120 7.22 -24.22 19.45
C ARG A 120 8.72 -24.44 19.44
N ALA A 121 9.43 -23.64 20.23
CA ALA A 121 10.79 -23.95 20.61
C ALA A 121 11.20 -23.18 21.87
N VAL A 122 10.39 -23.22 22.93
CA VAL A 122 10.93 -23.16 24.29
C VAL A 122 10.16 -24.15 25.15
N ALA A 123 10.92 -24.91 25.95
CA ALA A 123 10.48 -25.82 26.99
C ALA A 123 9.89 -27.17 26.53
N ARG A 124 10.77 -28.18 26.46
CA ARG A 124 10.76 -29.38 27.33
C ARG A 124 11.77 -30.42 26.81
N PHE A 125 12.92 -30.47 27.48
CA PHE A 125 13.56 -31.62 28.15
C PHE A 125 15.06 -31.39 28.20
#